data_AF-J4SKD5-F1
#
_entry.id   AF-J4SKD5-F1
#
_cell.length_a   1.000
_cell.length_b   1.000
_cell.length_c   1.000
_cell.angle_alpha   90.00
_cell.angle_beta   90.00
_cell.angle_gamma   90.00
#
_symmetry.space_group_name_H-M   'P 1'
#
loop_
_entity.id
_entity.type
_entity.pdbx_description
1 polymer ?
#
loop_
_entity_poly.entity_id
_entity_poly.type
_entity_poly.pdbx_seq_one_letter_code
_entity_poly.pdbx_strand_id
1 'polypeptide(L)'
;MRPYGAQGARFGESLALLGWNMSVSNLRWDGEYVLVDVDASPTSAKDPHAKPEDIRFGLYGALAHPMEVAGLGSCDAAKISARDIPAPLSAPRDRLTGTVCLGPLKDRSQVRGVYGYSPRDRIPNSSSAYPVAFPVGLLPTNPNDSGGLAVKTASLSAWRADGTPVTKTQLGDPGAFTGNGYMLLGVEATAIAARYRDESAARGGPMMLLASPTLPGPGLNPACATYGSSVLILPDASLDSVHVNASLCTQGEINDALLYATLAIDGTHAGVWTQR
;
A
#
# COMPACT_ATOMS: atom_id res chain seq x y z
N MET A 1 -14.42 8.38 14.17
CA MET A 1 -13.51 9.33 13.49
C MET A 1 -13.28 8.82 12.07
N ARG A 2 -13.30 9.67 11.04
CA ARG A 2 -13.01 9.28 9.64
C ARG A 2 -11.66 9.89 9.24
N PRO A 3 -10.52 9.24 9.53
CA PRO A 3 -9.22 9.80 9.18
C PRO A 3 -9.13 9.94 7.67
N TYR A 4 -8.97 11.17 7.19
CA TYR A 4 -8.78 11.50 5.78
C TYR A 4 -9.77 10.80 4.83
N GLY A 5 -11.07 10.80 5.18
CA GLY A 5 -12.12 10.22 4.34
C GLY A 5 -12.31 8.70 4.47
N ALA A 6 -11.41 7.98 5.15
CA ALA A 6 -11.58 6.55 5.41
C ALA A 6 -12.79 6.26 6.33
N GLN A 7 -13.50 5.17 6.07
CA GLN A 7 -14.60 4.70 6.91
C GLN A 7 -14.04 4.15 8.23
N GLY A 8 -14.58 4.57 9.37
CA GLY A 8 -14.09 4.16 10.69
C GLY A 8 -15.05 3.19 11.38
N ALA A 9 -14.50 2.14 12.00
CA ALA A 9 -15.20 1.19 12.87
C ALA A 9 -14.35 0.85 14.10
N ARG A 10 -14.98 0.31 15.13
CA ARG A 10 -14.26 -0.35 16.22
C ARG A 10 -13.84 -1.76 15.81
N PHE A 11 -12.78 -2.28 16.41
CA PHE A 11 -12.47 -3.70 16.27
C PHE A 11 -13.68 -4.57 16.66
N GLY A 12 -14.03 -5.52 15.79
CA GLY A 12 -15.23 -6.36 15.90
C GLY A 12 -16.47 -5.81 15.19
N GLU A 13 -16.50 -4.52 14.83
CA GLU A 13 -17.58 -3.95 14.02
C GLU A 13 -17.33 -4.15 12.53
N SER A 14 -18.42 -4.30 11.78
CA SER A 14 -18.39 -4.50 10.33
C SER A 14 -18.51 -3.18 9.57
N LEU A 15 -17.74 -3.04 8.48
CA LEU A 15 -17.82 -1.95 7.50
C LEU A 15 -18.19 -2.50 6.13
N ALA A 16 -19.07 -1.80 5.42
CA ALA A 16 -19.25 -2.00 3.99
C ALA A 16 -18.08 -1.35 3.23
N LEU A 17 -17.08 -2.16 2.87
CA LEU A 17 -15.84 -1.74 2.26
C LEU A 17 -15.56 -2.61 1.03
N LEU A 18 -15.32 -1.98 -0.13
CA LEU A 18 -14.91 -2.68 -1.37
C LEU A 18 -15.90 -3.78 -1.82
N GLY A 19 -17.19 -3.62 -1.54
CA GLY A 19 -18.22 -4.64 -1.80
C GLY A 19 -18.24 -5.80 -0.80
N TRP A 20 -17.51 -5.69 0.31
CA TRP A 20 -17.51 -6.64 1.43
C TRP A 20 -18.10 -6.01 2.70
N ASN A 21 -18.92 -6.75 3.43
CA ASN A 21 -19.22 -6.49 4.84
C ASN A 21 -18.07 -7.06 5.66
N MET A 22 -17.04 -6.25 5.91
CA MET A 22 -15.78 -6.69 6.50
C MET A 22 -15.70 -6.29 7.97
N SER A 23 -15.36 -7.24 8.84
CA SER A 23 -14.97 -6.99 10.21
C SER A 23 -13.50 -7.34 10.40
N VAL A 24 -12.82 -6.54 11.22
CA VAL A 24 -11.46 -6.81 11.69
C VAL A 24 -11.51 -6.85 13.20
N SER A 25 -10.95 -7.90 13.80
CA SER A 25 -11.06 -8.18 15.23
C SER A 25 -9.79 -8.83 15.78
N ASN A 26 -9.79 -9.08 17.10
CA ASN A 26 -8.74 -9.84 17.78
C ASN A 26 -7.30 -9.37 17.45
N LEU A 27 -7.08 -8.04 17.52
CA LEU A 27 -5.75 -7.48 17.37
C LEU A 27 -4.85 -7.98 18.50
N ARG A 28 -3.80 -8.69 18.13
CA ARG A 28 -2.85 -9.30 19.07
C ARG A 28 -1.44 -9.27 18.48
N TRP A 29 -0.47 -9.50 19.35
CA TRP A 29 0.95 -9.51 18.99
C TRP A 29 1.52 -10.91 19.18
N ASP A 30 2.26 -11.38 18.19
CA ASP A 30 3.03 -12.63 18.28
C ASP A 30 4.43 -12.42 17.68
N GLY A 31 5.44 -12.48 18.55
CA GLY A 31 6.80 -12.04 18.20
C GLY A 31 6.83 -10.60 17.70
N GLU A 32 7.30 -10.44 16.45
CA GLU A 32 7.37 -9.16 15.74
C GLU A 32 6.17 -8.92 14.80
N TYR A 33 5.11 -9.74 14.86
CA TYR A 33 3.94 -9.59 14.01
C TYR A 33 2.72 -9.10 14.79
N VAL A 34 1.95 -8.21 14.18
CA VAL A 34 0.58 -7.89 14.57
C VAL A 34 -0.35 -8.83 13.82
N LEU A 35 -1.18 -9.55 14.55
CA LEU A 35 -2.17 -10.47 14.01
C LEU A 35 -3.55 -9.86 14.19
N VAL A 36 -4.38 -9.93 13.15
CA VAL A 36 -5.80 -9.58 13.23
C VAL A 36 -6.63 -10.65 12.54
N ASP A 37 -7.81 -10.91 13.07
CA ASP A 37 -8.76 -11.82 12.46
C ASP A 37 -9.74 -11.03 11.61
N VAL A 38 -9.88 -11.44 10.36
CA VAL A 38 -10.78 -10.85 9.38
C VAL A 38 -11.93 -11.82 9.16
N ASP A 39 -13.15 -11.30 9.14
CA ASP A 39 -14.32 -12.01 8.63
C ASP A 39 -15.12 -11.07 7.73
N ALA A 40 -15.32 -11.47 6.48
CA ALA A 40 -16.08 -10.71 5.51
C ALA A 40 -16.93 -11.58 4.60
N SER A 41 -18.10 -11.04 4.23
CA SER A 41 -19.00 -11.58 3.20
C SER A 41 -19.35 -10.50 2.19
N PRO A 42 -19.73 -10.84 0.95
CA PRO A 42 -20.18 -9.86 -0.03
C PRO A 42 -21.34 -9.03 0.51
N THR A 43 -21.34 -7.72 0.23
CA THR A 43 -22.47 -6.83 0.58
C THR A 43 -23.74 -7.15 -0.20
N SER A 44 -23.59 -7.80 -1.35
CA SER A 44 -24.65 -8.16 -2.27
C SER A 44 -24.28 -9.47 -2.98
N ALA A 45 -25.29 -10.27 -3.29
CA ALA A 45 -25.11 -11.52 -4.06
C ALA A 45 -24.90 -11.27 -5.57
N LYS A 46 -25.11 -10.03 -6.04
CA LYS A 46 -25.09 -9.70 -7.47
C LYS A 46 -24.08 -8.63 -7.83
N ASP A 47 -23.80 -7.71 -6.92
CA ASP A 47 -22.89 -6.60 -7.19
C ASP A 47 -21.44 -7.06 -7.06
N PRO A 48 -20.53 -6.51 -7.88
CA PRO A 48 -19.13 -6.86 -7.81
C PRO A 48 -18.53 -6.39 -6.48
N HIS A 49 -17.56 -7.15 -6.00
CA HIS A 49 -16.71 -6.79 -4.88
C HIS A 49 -15.24 -6.93 -5.28
N ALA A 50 -14.33 -6.29 -4.54
CA ALA A 50 -12.90 -6.44 -4.78
C ALA A 50 -12.52 -7.92 -4.70
N LYS A 51 -11.61 -8.34 -5.57
CA LYS A 51 -11.11 -9.71 -5.53
C LYS A 51 -10.29 -9.90 -4.25
N PRO A 52 -10.40 -11.03 -3.56
CA PRO A 52 -9.64 -11.29 -2.34
C PRO A 52 -8.13 -11.07 -2.46
N GLU A 53 -7.54 -11.40 -3.61
CA GLU A 53 -6.12 -11.20 -3.91
C GLU A 53 -5.69 -9.73 -4.04
N ASP A 54 -6.64 -8.83 -4.29
CA ASP A 54 -6.40 -7.40 -4.46
C ASP A 54 -6.63 -6.60 -3.15
N ILE A 55 -7.00 -7.26 -2.05
CA ILE A 55 -7.22 -6.60 -0.76
C ILE A 55 -5.91 -6.54 0.02
N ARG A 56 -5.55 -5.33 0.46
CA ARG A 56 -4.39 -5.06 1.31
C ARG A 56 -4.83 -4.60 2.68
N PHE A 57 -4.03 -4.96 3.68
CA PHE A 57 -4.16 -4.49 5.05
C PHE A 57 -2.89 -3.77 5.46
N GLY A 58 -3.04 -2.75 6.29
CA GLY A 58 -1.90 -2.02 6.84
C GLY A 58 -2.13 -1.56 8.28
N LEU A 59 -1.04 -1.26 8.96
CA LEU A 59 -1.10 -0.74 10.33
C LEU A 59 -1.40 0.76 10.31
N TYR A 60 -2.43 1.17 11.05
CA TYR A 60 -2.77 2.58 11.25
C TYR A 60 -2.11 3.09 12.53
N GLY A 61 -1.46 4.25 12.46
CA GLY A 61 -0.85 4.92 13.61
C GLY A 61 0.37 5.76 13.26
N ALA A 62 1.22 6.05 14.25
CA ALA A 62 2.37 6.95 14.14
C ALA A 62 3.64 6.22 13.68
N LEU A 63 3.51 5.43 12.61
CA LEU A 63 4.60 4.63 12.06
C LEU A 63 5.61 5.51 11.31
N ALA A 64 6.89 5.15 11.37
CA ALA A 64 7.94 5.83 10.62
C ALA A 64 7.78 5.68 9.09
N HIS A 65 7.18 4.58 8.65
CA HIS A 65 6.78 4.31 7.28
C HIS A 65 5.54 3.39 7.28
N PRO A 66 4.73 3.40 6.21
CA PRO A 66 3.60 2.48 6.08
C PRO A 66 4.07 1.02 6.17
N MET A 67 3.25 0.21 6.84
CA MET A 67 3.45 -1.24 7.00
C MET A 67 2.21 -1.94 6.44
N GLU A 68 2.33 -2.49 5.24
CA GLU A 68 1.23 -3.10 4.52
C GLU A 68 1.57 -4.50 4.01
N VAL A 69 0.55 -5.34 3.93
CA VAL A 69 0.62 -6.69 3.36
C VAL A 69 -0.58 -6.94 2.45
N ALA A 70 -0.41 -7.82 1.47
CA ALA A 70 -1.56 -8.45 0.84
C ALA A 70 -2.29 -9.29 1.89
N GLY A 71 -3.62 -9.30 1.90
CA GLY A 71 -4.38 -10.08 2.89
C GLY A 71 -4.05 -11.57 2.80
N LEU A 72 -4.25 -12.14 1.60
CA LEU A 72 -3.88 -13.52 1.31
C LEU A 72 -2.36 -13.68 1.26
N GLY A 73 -1.85 -14.76 1.87
CA GLY A 73 -0.41 -15.05 1.92
C GLY A 73 0.39 -14.23 2.95
N SER A 74 -0.22 -13.25 3.63
CA SER A 74 0.46 -12.40 4.64
C SER A 74 1.22 -13.19 5.71
N CYS A 75 0.72 -14.37 6.08
CA CYS A 75 1.29 -15.17 7.15
C CYS A 75 2.39 -16.15 6.72
N ASP A 76 2.80 -16.19 5.45
CA ASP A 76 3.74 -17.20 4.96
C ASP A 76 5.13 -17.06 5.61
N ALA A 77 5.61 -15.84 5.81
CA ALA A 77 6.83 -15.58 6.60
C ALA A 77 6.58 -15.70 8.11
N ALA A 78 5.42 -15.25 8.59
CA ALA A 78 5.10 -15.21 10.01
C ALA A 78 5.01 -16.60 10.64
N LYS A 79 4.52 -17.62 9.92
CA LYS A 79 4.42 -19.02 10.39
C LYS A 79 5.74 -19.62 10.88
N ILE A 80 6.88 -19.05 10.47
CA ILE A 80 8.20 -19.52 10.91
C ILE A 80 8.45 -19.14 12.39
N SER A 81 7.93 -18.01 12.84
CA SER A 81 8.22 -17.43 14.17
C SER A 81 7.01 -17.22 15.06
N ALA A 82 5.83 -17.02 14.49
CA ALA A 82 4.55 -16.84 15.18
C ALA A 82 3.84 -18.19 15.32
N ARG A 83 3.27 -18.43 16.50
CA ARG A 83 2.57 -19.66 16.89
C ARG A 83 1.06 -19.49 16.98
N ASP A 84 0.57 -18.28 17.17
CA ASP A 84 -0.85 -17.97 17.37
C ASP A 84 -1.56 -17.60 16.05
N ILE A 85 -1.37 -18.44 15.03
CA ILE A 85 -2.04 -18.32 13.72
C ILE A 85 -2.91 -19.58 13.53
N PRO A 86 -4.17 -19.58 14.05
CA PRO A 86 -5.04 -20.74 13.95
C PRO A 86 -5.33 -21.13 12.49
N ALA A 87 -5.64 -20.13 11.67
CA ALA A 87 -5.83 -20.27 10.24
C ALA A 87 -5.43 -18.96 9.54
N PRO A 88 -4.52 -18.99 8.54
CA PRO A 88 -4.22 -17.82 7.71
C PRO A 88 -5.48 -17.34 6.98
N LEU A 89 -5.49 -16.06 6.60
CA LEU A 89 -6.56 -15.51 5.78
C LEU A 89 -6.74 -16.36 4.51
N SER A 90 -7.97 -16.77 4.28
CA SER A 90 -8.38 -17.56 3.13
C SER A 90 -9.67 -17.02 2.55
N ALA A 91 -9.93 -17.33 1.29
CA ALA A 91 -11.12 -16.89 0.58
C ALA A 91 -11.97 -18.07 0.08
N PRO A 92 -12.56 -18.89 0.98
CA PRO A 92 -13.49 -19.93 0.57
C PRO A 92 -14.78 -19.27 0.07
N ARG A 93 -15.22 -19.62 -1.14
CA ARG A 93 -16.49 -19.22 -1.81
C ARG A 93 -17.29 -18.11 -1.10
N ASP A 94 -17.20 -16.90 -1.62
CA ASP A 94 -17.97 -15.74 -1.16
C ASP A 94 -17.77 -15.41 0.33
N ARG A 95 -16.60 -15.75 0.87
CA ARG A 95 -16.17 -15.37 2.22
C ARG A 95 -14.69 -15.06 2.23
N LEU A 96 -14.29 -14.11 3.05
CA LEU A 96 -12.91 -13.83 3.40
C LEU A 96 -12.77 -14.05 4.91
N THR A 97 -12.01 -15.05 5.33
CA THR A 97 -11.96 -15.43 6.76
C THR A 97 -10.60 -15.98 7.17
N GLY A 98 -10.16 -15.63 8.37
CA GLY A 98 -8.89 -16.06 8.96
C GLY A 98 -8.01 -14.90 9.43
N THR A 99 -6.75 -15.21 9.74
CA THR A 99 -5.80 -14.26 10.33
C THR A 99 -4.92 -13.60 9.26
N VAL A 100 -4.78 -12.27 9.33
CA VAL A 100 -3.79 -11.48 8.59
C VAL A 100 -2.60 -11.21 9.50
N CYS A 101 -1.39 -11.35 8.95
CA CYS A 101 -0.13 -11.11 9.65
C CYS A 101 0.55 -9.83 9.12
N LEU A 102 0.67 -8.80 9.97
CA LEU A 102 1.26 -7.50 9.65
C LEU A 102 2.62 -7.36 10.35
N GLY A 103 3.71 -7.24 9.61
CA GLY A 103 5.04 -7.13 10.19
C GLY A 103 6.16 -7.59 9.24
N PRO A 104 7.40 -7.67 9.73
CA PRO A 104 7.80 -7.52 11.14
C PRO A 104 7.82 -6.06 11.63
N LEU A 105 7.39 -5.81 12.86
CA LEU A 105 7.38 -4.52 13.53
C LEU A 105 7.85 -4.66 14.99
N LYS A 106 8.90 -3.89 15.33
CA LYS A 106 9.50 -3.89 16.69
C LYS A 106 8.82 -2.91 17.64
N ASP A 107 8.47 -1.71 17.16
CA ASP A 107 7.85 -0.69 18.00
C ASP A 107 6.33 -0.83 18.02
N ARG A 108 5.83 -1.38 19.14
CA ARG A 108 4.40 -1.61 19.35
C ARG A 108 3.62 -0.33 19.65
N SER A 109 4.28 0.69 20.19
CA SER A 109 3.63 1.90 20.73
C SER A 109 3.02 2.79 19.65
N GLN A 110 3.44 2.60 18.40
CA GLN A 110 2.98 3.35 17.24
C GLN A 110 1.68 2.83 16.65
N VAL A 111 1.24 1.61 16.99
CA VAL A 111 0.04 1.01 16.41
C VAL A 111 -1.21 1.55 17.12
N ARG A 112 -2.13 2.14 16.34
CA ARG A 112 -3.42 2.69 16.77
C ARG A 112 -4.60 1.90 16.20
N GLY A 113 -4.39 1.17 15.11
CA GLY A 113 -5.42 0.39 14.44
C GLY A 113 -4.89 -0.38 13.23
N VAL A 114 -5.83 -0.88 12.42
CA VAL A 114 -5.57 -1.53 11.13
C VAL A 114 -6.46 -0.90 10.08
N TYR A 115 -5.94 -0.65 8.89
CA TYR A 115 -6.72 -0.23 7.73
C TYR A 115 -6.75 -1.32 6.66
N GLY A 116 -7.78 -1.25 5.80
CA GLY A 116 -7.93 -2.09 4.63
C GLY A 116 -8.30 -1.25 3.40
N TYR A 117 -7.75 -1.58 2.25
CA TYR A 117 -8.06 -0.96 0.96
C TYR A 117 -7.70 -1.91 -0.20
N SER A 118 -7.94 -1.49 -1.45
CA SER A 118 -7.48 -2.23 -2.62
C SER A 118 -6.74 -1.31 -3.60
N PRO A 119 -5.52 -1.69 -4.06
CA PRO A 119 -4.84 -0.98 -5.16
C PRO A 119 -5.60 -0.98 -6.48
N ARG A 120 -6.63 -1.85 -6.62
CA ARG A 120 -7.51 -1.91 -7.79
C ARG A 120 -8.74 -1.02 -7.66
N ASP A 121 -9.07 -0.57 -6.45
CA ASP A 121 -10.19 0.33 -6.23
C ASP A 121 -9.74 1.77 -6.45
N ARG A 122 -10.34 2.41 -7.45
CA ARG A 122 -10.05 3.79 -7.83
C ARG A 122 -11.34 4.59 -7.81
N ILE A 123 -11.33 5.68 -7.05
CA ILE A 123 -12.41 6.65 -7.08
C ILE A 123 -12.37 7.36 -8.43
N PRO A 124 -13.50 7.45 -9.17
CA PRO A 124 -13.55 8.15 -10.45
C PRO A 124 -13.06 9.60 -10.35
N ASN A 125 -12.42 10.09 -11.40
CA ASN A 125 -11.93 11.48 -11.52
C ASN A 125 -10.95 11.91 -10.41
N SER A 126 -10.16 10.97 -9.87
CA SER A 126 -9.17 11.27 -8.83
C SER A 126 -7.73 10.92 -9.20
N SER A 127 -7.53 10.40 -10.42
CA SER A 127 -6.27 9.85 -10.87
C SER A 127 -5.38 10.91 -11.49
N SER A 128 -4.12 10.96 -11.03
CA SER A 128 -3.06 11.76 -11.65
C SER A 128 -1.80 10.91 -11.75
N ALA A 129 -1.18 10.90 -12.93
CA ALA A 129 -0.05 10.03 -13.23
C ALA A 129 1.17 10.87 -13.62
N TYR A 130 2.32 10.53 -13.03
CA TYR A 130 3.57 11.26 -13.22
C TYR A 130 4.68 10.32 -13.70
N PRO A 131 5.48 10.74 -14.70
CA PRO A 131 6.62 9.97 -15.13
C PRO A 131 7.69 9.94 -14.03
N VAL A 132 8.33 8.79 -13.88
CA VAL A 132 9.46 8.56 -12.98
C VAL A 132 10.54 7.88 -13.81
N ALA A 133 11.74 8.45 -13.82
CA ALA A 133 12.84 7.92 -14.62
C ALA A 133 14.15 7.92 -13.84
N PHE A 134 14.88 6.82 -13.88
CA PHE A 134 16.24 6.74 -13.38
C PHE A 134 17.16 7.61 -14.26
N PRO A 135 18.05 8.43 -13.66
CA PRO A 135 18.33 8.57 -12.23
C PRO A 135 17.63 9.79 -11.58
N VAL A 136 16.75 10.46 -12.31
CA VAL A 136 16.13 11.74 -11.90
C VAL A 136 15.06 11.52 -10.82
N GLY A 137 14.30 10.42 -10.93
CA GLY A 137 13.15 10.13 -10.10
C GLY A 137 11.92 10.96 -10.46
N LEU A 138 11.05 11.15 -9.48
CA LEU A 138 9.87 11.98 -9.52
C LEU A 138 10.22 13.37 -8.98
N LEU A 139 10.09 14.38 -9.84
CA LEU A 139 10.11 15.78 -9.39
C LEU A 139 8.86 16.08 -8.54
N PRO A 140 8.92 17.05 -7.61
CA PRO A 140 7.79 17.40 -6.77
C PRO A 140 6.51 17.63 -7.57
N THR A 141 5.46 16.85 -7.28
CA THR A 141 4.15 16.98 -7.93
C THR A 141 3.45 18.26 -7.47
N ASN A 142 2.58 18.80 -8.32
CA ASN A 142 1.74 19.94 -7.98
C ASN A 142 0.55 19.47 -7.12
N PRO A 143 0.43 19.91 -5.85
CA PRO A 143 -0.65 19.45 -4.96
C PRO A 143 -2.06 19.77 -5.47
N ASN A 144 -2.20 20.78 -6.34
CA ASN A 144 -3.48 21.12 -6.94
C ASN A 144 -3.95 20.05 -7.95
N ASP A 145 -3.01 19.35 -8.58
CA ASP A 145 -3.31 18.32 -9.58
C ASP A 145 -3.39 16.93 -8.93
N SER A 146 -2.95 16.77 -7.68
CA SER A 146 -2.82 15.47 -6.98
C SER A 146 -3.66 15.36 -5.71
N GLY A 147 -4.79 16.05 -5.64
CA GLY A 147 -5.74 15.86 -4.53
C GLY A 147 -5.19 16.31 -3.18
N GLY A 148 -4.39 17.39 -3.18
CA GLY A 148 -3.84 18.02 -1.97
C GLY A 148 -2.51 17.40 -1.52
N LEU A 149 -1.99 16.41 -2.25
CA LEU A 149 -0.80 15.65 -1.88
C LEU A 149 0.41 16.01 -2.77
N ALA A 150 1.47 16.56 -2.19
CA ALA A 150 2.76 16.70 -2.88
C ALA A 150 3.58 15.41 -2.73
N VAL A 151 4.09 14.86 -3.83
CA VAL A 151 4.96 13.67 -3.80
C VAL A 151 6.26 13.99 -4.53
N LYS A 152 7.39 13.55 -3.99
CA LYS A 152 8.71 13.66 -4.63
C LYS A 152 9.55 12.41 -4.32
N THR A 153 10.57 12.18 -5.13
CA THR A 153 11.59 11.17 -4.81
C THR A 153 12.47 11.62 -3.65
N ALA A 154 12.63 10.74 -2.66
CA ALA A 154 13.58 10.85 -1.56
C ALA A 154 14.84 9.99 -1.79
N SER A 155 14.70 8.83 -2.41
CA SER A 155 15.81 7.96 -2.79
C SER A 155 15.47 7.15 -4.04
N LEU A 156 16.49 6.77 -4.80
CA LEU A 156 16.31 6.01 -6.04
C LEU A 156 17.49 5.07 -6.25
N SER A 157 17.19 3.80 -6.47
CA SER A 157 18.17 2.77 -6.79
C SER A 157 17.61 1.85 -7.86
N ALA A 158 18.47 1.39 -8.78
CA ALA A 158 18.06 0.58 -9.91
C ALA A 158 19.03 -0.58 -10.14
N TRP A 159 18.49 -1.70 -10.63
CA TRP A 159 19.24 -2.93 -10.87
C TRP A 159 18.72 -3.63 -12.12
N ARG A 160 19.61 -4.40 -12.76
CA ARG A 160 19.20 -5.44 -13.72
C ARG A 160 18.59 -6.62 -12.98
N ALA A 161 17.95 -7.52 -13.73
CA ALA A 161 17.32 -8.72 -13.17
C ALA A 161 18.29 -9.65 -12.43
N ASP A 162 19.58 -9.64 -12.80
CA ASP A 162 20.64 -10.40 -12.14
C ASP A 162 21.14 -9.76 -10.82
N GLY A 163 20.59 -8.60 -10.44
CA GLY A 163 20.99 -7.86 -9.24
C GLY A 163 22.20 -6.94 -9.45
N THR A 164 22.74 -6.84 -10.67
CA THR A 164 23.79 -5.87 -10.98
C THR A 164 23.24 -4.45 -10.93
N PRO A 165 23.82 -3.55 -10.10
CA PRO A 165 23.35 -2.16 -10.03
C PRO A 165 23.47 -1.44 -11.37
N VAL A 166 22.44 -0.65 -11.69
CA VAL A 166 22.48 0.33 -12.77
C VAL A 166 22.88 1.68 -12.19
N THR A 167 23.91 2.28 -12.78
CA THR A 167 24.51 3.52 -12.30
C THR A 167 24.38 4.64 -13.34
N LYS A 168 24.53 5.89 -12.92
CA LYS A 168 24.41 7.06 -13.82
C LYS A 168 25.37 7.01 -15.01
N THR A 169 26.56 6.41 -14.84
CA THR A 169 27.56 6.29 -15.92
C THR A 169 27.12 5.36 -17.04
N GLN A 170 26.18 4.45 -16.76
CA GLN A 170 25.66 3.49 -17.73
C GLN A 170 24.51 4.05 -18.58
N LEU A 171 24.07 5.30 -18.37
CA LEU A 171 23.02 5.93 -19.19
C LEU A 171 23.38 6.03 -20.67
N GLY A 172 24.69 6.07 -21.00
CA GLY A 172 25.18 6.05 -22.38
C GLY A 172 25.49 4.65 -22.93
N ASP A 173 25.35 3.60 -22.12
CA ASP A 173 25.65 2.23 -22.52
C ASP A 173 24.37 1.54 -23.05
N PRO A 174 24.26 1.28 -24.37
CA PRO A 174 23.08 0.64 -24.94
C PRO A 174 22.87 -0.80 -24.44
N GLY A 175 23.92 -1.48 -23.97
CA GLY A 175 23.81 -2.81 -23.38
C GLY A 175 23.24 -2.78 -21.96
N ALA A 176 23.32 -1.64 -21.26
CA ALA A 176 22.92 -1.55 -19.87
C ALA A 176 21.41 -1.64 -19.64
N PHE A 177 20.61 -1.29 -20.66
CA PHE A 177 19.15 -1.31 -20.66
C PHE A 177 18.60 -2.40 -21.58
N THR A 178 19.12 -3.61 -21.46
CA THR A 178 18.60 -4.79 -22.17
C THR A 178 18.06 -5.83 -21.19
N GLY A 179 16.94 -6.45 -21.52
CA GLY A 179 16.30 -7.48 -20.71
C GLY A 179 15.41 -6.90 -19.60
N ASN A 180 15.46 -7.51 -18.42
CA ASN A 180 14.60 -7.15 -17.29
C ASN A 180 15.38 -6.40 -16.21
N GLY A 181 14.68 -5.59 -15.44
CA GLY A 181 15.24 -4.83 -14.31
C GLY A 181 14.17 -4.44 -13.30
N TYR A 182 14.63 -3.81 -12.23
CA TYR A 182 13.77 -3.25 -11.20
C TYR A 182 14.37 -1.98 -10.60
N MET A 183 13.49 -1.11 -10.12
CA MET A 183 13.84 0.15 -9.49
C MET A 183 13.12 0.27 -8.15
N LEU A 184 13.89 0.59 -7.11
CA LEU A 184 13.35 0.96 -5.81
C LEU A 184 13.25 2.49 -5.74
N LEU A 185 12.02 2.96 -5.59
CA LEU A 185 11.65 4.35 -5.49
C LEU A 185 11.25 4.65 -4.04
N GLY A 186 12.14 5.33 -3.30
CA GLY A 186 11.78 5.97 -2.04
C GLY A 186 11.07 7.29 -2.33
N VAL A 187 9.84 7.44 -1.83
CA VAL A 187 9.02 8.65 -1.98
C VAL A 187 8.75 9.31 -0.64
N GLU A 188 8.67 10.63 -0.67
CA GLU A 188 8.14 11.46 0.40
C GLU A 188 6.82 12.06 -0.07
N ALA A 189 5.73 11.76 0.63
CA ALA A 189 4.40 12.29 0.38
C ALA A 189 4.00 13.25 1.51
N THR A 190 3.66 14.49 1.17
CA THR A 190 3.33 15.54 2.14
C THR A 190 2.06 16.29 1.76
N ALA A 191 1.33 16.75 2.77
CA ALA A 191 0.18 17.63 2.56
C ALA A 191 -0.09 18.53 3.77
N ILE A 192 -0.81 19.62 3.52
CA ILE A 192 -1.47 20.39 4.58
C ILE A 192 -2.64 19.54 5.08
N ALA A 193 -2.63 19.17 6.36
CA ALA A 193 -3.58 18.18 6.90
C ALA A 193 -5.05 18.58 6.74
N ALA A 194 -5.39 19.85 6.96
CA ALA A 194 -6.74 20.37 6.74
C ALA A 194 -7.17 20.21 5.27
N ARG A 195 -6.32 20.66 4.34
CA ARG A 195 -6.57 20.55 2.90
C ARG A 195 -6.73 19.08 2.47
N TYR A 196 -5.83 18.20 2.89
CA TYR A 196 -5.90 16.78 2.53
C TYR A 196 -7.16 16.12 3.09
N ARG A 197 -7.58 16.50 4.30
CA ARG A 197 -8.83 16.03 4.91
C ARG A 197 -10.05 16.47 4.10
N ASP A 198 -10.13 17.74 3.74
CA ASP A 198 -11.26 18.31 3.00
C ASP A 198 -11.33 17.72 1.59
N GLU A 199 -10.21 17.63 0.88
CA GLU A 199 -10.15 17.02 -0.45
C GLU A 199 -10.45 15.51 -0.43
N SER A 200 -10.01 14.79 0.61
CA SER A 200 -10.35 13.37 0.77
C SER A 200 -11.81 13.16 1.09
N ALA A 201 -12.42 14.03 1.90
CA ALA A 201 -13.84 13.99 2.17
C ALA A 201 -14.67 14.29 0.92
N ALA A 202 -14.28 15.31 0.14
CA ALA A 202 -14.94 15.68 -1.11
C ALA A 202 -14.87 14.56 -2.16
N ARG A 203 -13.74 13.86 -2.24
CA ARG A 203 -13.54 12.74 -3.16
C ARG A 203 -14.18 11.43 -2.67
N GLY A 204 -14.33 11.23 -1.37
CA GLY A 204 -14.93 10.02 -0.78
C GLY A 204 -13.93 8.99 -0.23
N GLY A 205 -12.65 9.35 -0.11
CA GLY A 205 -11.61 8.49 0.44
C GLY A 205 -10.20 9.09 0.37
N PRO A 206 -9.23 8.50 1.09
CA PRO A 206 -7.83 8.91 1.03
C PRO A 206 -7.22 8.67 -0.35
N MET A 207 -5.98 9.14 -0.55
CA MET A 207 -5.16 8.81 -1.72
C MET A 207 -4.30 7.57 -1.46
N MET A 208 -3.95 6.87 -2.53
CA MET A 208 -2.89 5.86 -2.59
C MET A 208 -1.89 6.23 -3.69
N LEU A 209 -0.67 5.72 -3.56
CA LEU A 209 0.35 5.80 -4.59
C LEU A 209 0.50 4.42 -5.25
N LEU A 210 0.61 4.39 -6.57
CA LEU A 210 0.83 3.18 -7.36
C LEU A 210 2.05 3.36 -8.27
N ALA A 211 3.04 2.49 -8.15
CA ALA A 211 4.19 2.42 -9.03
C ALA A 211 3.96 1.36 -10.13
N SER A 212 4.36 1.69 -11.36
CA SER A 212 4.25 0.78 -12.51
C SER A 212 5.40 1.00 -13.51
N PRO A 213 5.78 -0.02 -14.31
CA PRO A 213 5.23 -1.38 -14.33
C PRO A 213 5.65 -2.23 -13.12
N THR A 214 4.95 -3.34 -12.87
CA THR A 214 5.34 -4.37 -11.90
C THR A 214 4.95 -5.75 -12.43
N LEU A 215 5.57 -6.81 -11.91
CA LEU A 215 5.22 -8.20 -12.21
C LEU A 215 4.22 -8.76 -11.17
N PRO A 216 3.42 -9.79 -11.52
CA PRO A 216 2.61 -10.53 -10.56
C PRO A 216 3.49 -11.43 -9.65
N GLY A 217 2.95 -11.78 -8.48
CA GLY A 217 3.63 -12.41 -7.33
C GLY A 217 4.84 -13.31 -7.64
N PRO A 218 4.68 -14.49 -8.29
CA PRO A 218 5.78 -15.45 -8.45
C PRO A 218 6.98 -14.97 -9.29
N GLY A 219 6.88 -13.81 -9.95
CA GLY A 219 7.97 -13.20 -10.73
C GLY A 219 8.64 -12.01 -10.05
N LEU A 220 8.20 -11.60 -8.86
CA LEU A 220 8.76 -10.43 -8.18
C LEU A 220 10.16 -10.72 -7.63
N ASN A 221 11.06 -9.76 -7.82
CA ASN A 221 12.33 -9.75 -7.10
C ASN A 221 12.03 -9.65 -5.58
N PRO A 222 12.79 -10.31 -4.70
CA PRO A 222 12.56 -10.25 -3.25
C PRO A 222 12.46 -8.83 -2.67
N ALA A 223 13.22 -7.87 -3.22
CA ALA A 223 13.11 -6.47 -2.82
C ALA A 223 11.72 -5.91 -3.18
N CYS A 224 11.26 -6.17 -4.41
CA CYS A 224 9.97 -5.71 -4.89
C CYS A 224 8.79 -6.41 -4.23
N ALA A 225 8.94 -7.68 -3.84
CA ALA A 225 7.97 -8.39 -3.02
C ALA A 225 7.83 -7.78 -1.61
N THR A 226 8.94 -7.26 -1.05
CA THR A 226 8.95 -6.65 0.28
C THR A 226 8.27 -5.29 0.29
N TYR A 227 8.61 -4.41 -0.66
CA TYR A 227 8.08 -3.04 -0.69
C TYR A 227 6.74 -2.93 -1.44
N GLY A 228 6.49 -3.82 -2.40
CA GLY A 228 5.33 -3.76 -3.26
C GLY A 228 5.33 -2.58 -4.22
N SER A 229 4.22 -2.42 -4.94
CA SER A 229 4.02 -1.36 -5.94
C SER A 229 2.91 -0.39 -5.55
N SER A 230 2.40 -0.46 -4.32
CA SER A 230 1.32 0.41 -3.85
C SER A 230 1.44 0.73 -2.36
N VAL A 231 0.96 1.92 -1.97
CA VAL A 231 0.84 2.31 -0.56
C VAL A 231 -0.33 3.26 -0.35
N LEU A 232 -1.07 3.11 0.76
CA LEU A 232 -2.13 4.02 1.16
C LEU A 232 -1.56 5.21 1.95
N ILE A 233 -2.02 6.42 1.64
CA ILE A 233 -1.65 7.64 2.36
C ILE A 233 -2.69 7.91 3.45
N LEU A 234 -2.51 7.23 4.57
CA LEU A 234 -3.39 7.31 5.75
C LEU A 234 -2.58 7.45 7.06
N PRO A 235 -1.90 8.60 7.28
CA PRO A 235 -1.17 8.83 8.53
C PRO A 235 -2.13 9.01 9.71
N ASP A 236 -1.60 8.93 10.94
CA ASP A 236 -2.40 9.19 12.15
C ASP A 236 -2.96 10.61 12.14
N ALA A 237 -4.28 10.72 12.01
CA ALA A 237 -4.98 11.99 11.95
C ALA A 237 -4.89 12.81 13.26
N SER A 238 -4.45 12.20 14.38
CA SER A 238 -4.19 12.94 15.63
C SER A 238 -2.90 13.76 15.59
N LEU A 239 -2.00 13.51 14.64
CA LEU A 239 -0.75 14.26 14.46
C LEU A 239 -0.95 15.57 13.70
N ASP A 240 -2.14 15.81 13.15
CA ASP A 240 -2.51 16.96 12.30
C ASP A 240 -1.44 17.32 11.24
N SER A 241 -0.79 16.29 10.70
CA SER A 241 0.22 16.39 9.68
C SER A 241 0.10 15.22 8.71
N VAL A 242 0.40 15.48 7.44
CA VAL A 242 0.52 14.46 6.41
C VAL A 242 1.96 14.46 5.97
N HIS A 243 2.71 13.48 6.45
CA HIS A 243 4.07 13.20 6.03
C HIS A 243 4.26 11.69 6.06
N VAL A 244 4.44 11.09 4.88
CA VAL A 244 4.56 9.64 4.70
C VAL A 244 5.77 9.37 3.84
N ASN A 245 6.73 8.63 4.40
CA ASN A 245 7.86 8.09 3.64
C ASN A 245 7.55 6.64 3.28
N ALA A 246 7.59 6.31 1.99
CA ALA A 246 7.31 4.98 1.51
C ALA A 246 8.34 4.55 0.48
N SER A 247 8.52 3.24 0.33
CA SER A 247 9.31 2.64 -0.72
C SER A 247 8.38 1.86 -1.63
N LEU A 248 8.51 2.07 -2.94
CA LEU A 248 7.74 1.39 -3.97
C LEU A 248 8.71 0.77 -4.97
N CYS A 249 8.33 -0.34 -5.59
CA CYS A 249 9.12 -0.97 -6.64
C CYS A 249 8.38 -0.93 -7.99
N THR A 250 9.14 -0.63 -9.04
CA THR A 250 8.80 -0.99 -10.43
C THR A 250 9.68 -2.14 -10.90
N GLN A 251 9.11 -3.04 -11.70
CA GLN A 251 9.80 -4.23 -12.21
C GLN A 251 9.20 -4.68 -13.53
N GLY A 252 10.05 -5.13 -14.46
CA GLY A 252 9.64 -5.60 -15.78
C GLY A 252 10.78 -5.53 -16.77
N GLU A 253 10.45 -5.27 -18.04
CA GLU A 253 11.43 -4.86 -19.04
C GLU A 253 12.15 -3.61 -18.53
N ILE A 254 13.48 -3.56 -18.68
CA ILE A 254 14.32 -2.59 -17.97
C ILE A 254 14.12 -1.14 -18.43
N ASN A 255 13.82 -0.88 -19.70
CA ASN A 255 13.46 0.47 -20.16
C ASN A 255 12.12 0.91 -19.56
N ASP A 256 11.12 0.04 -19.57
CA ASP A 256 9.81 0.35 -18.99
C ASP A 256 9.90 0.54 -17.47
N ALA A 257 10.66 -0.31 -16.78
CA ALA A 257 10.78 -0.29 -15.33
C ALA A 257 11.64 0.87 -14.81
N LEU A 258 12.66 1.32 -15.55
CA LEU A 258 13.60 2.34 -15.07
C LEU A 258 13.43 3.69 -15.77
N LEU A 259 13.09 3.73 -17.07
CA LEU A 259 13.11 4.97 -17.87
C LEU A 259 11.70 5.51 -18.16
N TYR A 260 10.70 4.63 -18.24
CA TYR A 260 9.31 4.98 -18.52
C TYR A 260 8.34 4.60 -17.40
N ALA A 261 8.87 4.45 -16.18
CA ALA A 261 8.05 4.15 -15.03
C ALA A 261 7.06 5.29 -14.73
N THR A 262 5.94 4.92 -14.11
CA THR A 262 4.87 5.86 -13.74
C THR A 262 4.52 5.70 -12.28
N LEU A 263 4.43 6.83 -11.57
CA LEU A 263 3.79 6.91 -10.26
C LEU A 263 2.40 7.54 -10.44
N ALA A 264 1.36 6.75 -10.22
CA ALA A 264 0.00 7.26 -10.14
C ALA A 264 -0.38 7.60 -8.70
N ILE A 265 -1.14 8.67 -8.54
CA ILE A 265 -1.78 9.09 -7.30
C ILE A 265 -3.28 8.96 -7.55
N ASP A 266 -3.92 8.03 -6.85
CA ASP A 266 -5.32 7.66 -7.06
C ASP A 266 -6.09 7.78 -5.75
N GLY A 267 -7.33 8.27 -5.78
CA GLY A 267 -8.25 8.11 -4.67
C GLY A 267 -8.71 6.67 -4.53
N THR A 268 -8.90 6.20 -3.30
CA THR A 268 -9.37 4.84 -3.02
C THR A 268 -10.30 4.82 -1.81
N HIS A 269 -11.22 3.87 -1.76
CA HIS A 269 -12.02 3.59 -0.58
C HIS A 269 -11.20 2.78 0.42
N ALA A 270 -11.13 3.28 1.65
CA ALA A 270 -10.44 2.62 2.74
C ALA A 270 -11.34 2.51 3.97
N GLY A 271 -11.15 1.44 4.73
CA GLY A 271 -11.70 1.26 6.07
C GLY A 271 -10.58 1.27 7.10
N VAL A 272 -10.87 1.75 8.31
CA VAL A 272 -9.97 1.73 9.46
C VAL A 272 -10.70 1.21 10.69
N TRP A 273 -10.09 0.23 11.35
CA TRP A 273 -10.54 -0.34 12.60
C TRP A 273 -9.60 0.08 13.72
N THR A 274 -10.16 0.67 14.77
CA THR A 274 -9.38 1.12 15.94
C THR A 274 -10.03 0.65 17.23
N GLN A 275 -9.35 0.83 18.36
CA GLN A 275 -9.92 0.47 19.68
C GLN A 275 -11.01 1.43 20.17
N ARG A 276 -11.17 2.61 19.55
CA ARG A 276 -12.05 3.69 20.04
C ARG A 276 -13.23 3.96 19.12
#